data_AF-A0A7X7T3P6-F1
#
_entry.id   AF-A0A7X7T3P6-F1
#
_cell.length_a   1.000
_cell.length_b   1.000
_cell.length_c   1.000
_cell.angle_alpha   90.00
_cell.angle_beta   90.00
_cell.angle_gamma   90.00
#
_symmetry.space_group_name_H-M   'P 1'
#
loop_
_entity.id
_entity.type
_entity.pdbx_description
1 polymer ?
#
loop_
_entity_poly.entity_id
_entity_poly.type
_entity_poly.pdbx_seq_one_letter_code
_entity_poly.pdbx_strand_id
1 'polypeptide(L)'
;MDPRIVEGLFCPRQIDAVVDGKENQRVVPPAACPHAVEDLPERAVAERMLREADCSPEEAEAIYRLTSLAALEERFVIPPMHREEAIAMTEDPLEHKQGTGFGFIGPPRRGL
;
A
#
# COMPACT_ATOMS: atom_id res chain seq x y z
N MET A 1 -8.16 -20.93 0.51
CA MET A 1 -9.26 -20.05 0.06
C MET A 1 -9.72 -20.60 -1.28
N ASP A 2 -11.02 -20.77 -1.51
CA ASP A 2 -11.51 -21.33 -2.78
C ASP A 2 -11.15 -20.36 -3.92
N PRO A 3 -10.38 -20.78 -4.95
CA PRO A 3 -9.96 -19.90 -6.04
C PRO A 3 -11.14 -19.25 -6.77
N ARG A 4 -12.31 -19.90 -6.76
CA ARG A 4 -13.56 -19.38 -7.35
C ARG A 4 -14.09 -18.13 -6.66
N ILE A 5 -13.72 -17.87 -5.39
CA ILE A 5 -14.07 -16.64 -4.67
C ILE A 5 -13.19 -15.47 -5.14
N VAL A 6 -11.94 -15.74 -5.47
CA VAL A 6 -10.98 -14.73 -5.95
C VAL A 6 -11.30 -14.34 -7.39
N GLU A 7 -11.69 -15.31 -8.22
CA GLU A 7 -12.18 -15.12 -9.59
C GLU A 7 -13.37 -14.16 -9.70
N GLY A 8 -14.23 -14.09 -8.67
CA GLY A 8 -15.38 -13.19 -8.64
C GLY A 8 -15.07 -11.78 -8.11
N LEU A 9 -13.95 -11.60 -7.41
CA LEU A 9 -13.56 -10.31 -6.81
C LEU A 9 -12.55 -9.52 -7.65
N PHE A 10 -11.71 -10.23 -8.40
CA PHE A 10 -10.62 -9.63 -9.18
C PHE A 10 -10.82 -9.87 -10.67
N CYS A 11 -10.38 -8.93 -11.50
CA CYS A 11 -10.40 -9.09 -12.96
C CYS A 11 -9.60 -10.35 -13.35
N PRO A 12 -10.01 -11.12 -14.39
CA PRO A 12 -9.28 -12.31 -14.84
C PRO A 12 -7.78 -12.11 -15.09
N ARG A 13 -7.36 -10.89 -15.45
CA ARG A 13 -5.95 -10.53 -15.67
C ARG A 13 -5.16 -10.27 -14.38
N GLN A 14 -5.83 -10.15 -13.24
CA GLN A 14 -5.25 -9.91 -11.92
C GLN A 14 -5.26 -11.17 -11.05
N ILE A 15 -5.95 -12.24 -11.46
CA ILE A 15 -6.09 -13.46 -10.66
C ILE A 15 -4.74 -14.14 -10.45
N ASP A 16 -3.97 -14.32 -11.53
CA ASP A 16 -2.63 -14.93 -11.44
C ASP A 16 -1.74 -14.13 -10.48
N ALA A 17 -1.74 -12.80 -10.57
CA ALA A 17 -0.99 -11.93 -9.65
C ALA A 17 -1.48 -12.01 -8.19
N VAL A 18 -2.76 -12.28 -7.95
CA VAL A 18 -3.29 -12.50 -6.59
C VAL A 18 -2.91 -13.88 -6.07
N VAL A 19 -2.91 -14.90 -6.92
CA VAL A 19 -2.45 -16.25 -6.58
C VAL A 19 -0.96 -16.23 -6.27
N ASP A 20 -0.14 -15.62 -7.13
CA ASP A 20 1.29 -15.43 -6.93
C ASP A 20 1.57 -14.58 -5.69
N GLY A 21 0.79 -13.52 -5.47
CA GLY A 21 0.88 -12.69 -4.26
C GLY A 21 0.56 -13.46 -2.99
N LYS A 22 -0.38 -14.41 -3.03
CA LYS A 22 -0.71 -15.31 -1.91
C LYS A 22 0.39 -16.35 -1.68
N GLU A 23 0.97 -16.89 -2.75
CA GLU A 23 2.13 -17.79 -2.70
C GLU A 23 3.32 -17.07 -2.03
N ASN A 24 3.64 -15.86 -2.50
CA ASN A 24 4.70 -15.02 -1.93
C ASN A 24 4.46 -14.67 -0.46
N GLN A 25 3.24 -14.24 -0.08
CA GLN A 25 2.93 -13.94 1.32
C GLN A 25 2.99 -15.19 2.23
N ARG A 26 2.81 -16.40 1.69
CA ARG A 26 2.97 -17.65 2.45
C ARG A 26 4.44 -18.00 2.65
N VAL A 27 5.29 -17.71 1.67
CA VAL A 27 6.70 -18.10 1.63
C VAL A 27 7.63 -17.11 2.33
N VAL A 28 7.35 -15.82 2.19
CA VAL A 28 8.25 -14.74 2.65
C VAL A 28 8.43 -14.68 4.17
N PRO A 29 7.39 -14.75 5.02
CA PRO A 29 7.55 -14.62 6.48
C PRO A 29 8.51 -15.65 7.11
N PRO A 30 8.45 -16.96 6.79
CA PRO A 30 9.40 -17.93 7.34
C PRO A 30 10.80 -17.85 6.71
N ALA A 31 10.94 -17.30 5.49
CA ALA A 31 12.22 -17.18 4.80
C ALA A 31 13.01 -15.91 5.19
N ALA A 32 12.33 -14.82 5.56
CA ALA A 32 12.93 -13.51 5.82
C ALA A 32 13.18 -13.20 7.31
N CYS A 33 12.59 -13.96 8.25
CA CYS A 33 12.63 -13.59 9.68
C CYS A 33 14.06 -13.72 10.29
N PRO A 34 14.67 -12.63 10.81
CA PRO A 34 16.05 -12.66 11.31
C PRO A 34 16.18 -12.96 12.82
N HIS A 35 15.06 -13.11 13.55
CA HIS A 35 15.04 -13.32 15.00
C HIS A 35 14.63 -14.77 15.32
N ALA A 36 15.39 -15.44 16.17
CA ALA A 36 15.23 -16.85 16.53
C ALA A 36 13.90 -17.11 17.27
N VAL A 37 12.88 -17.54 16.53
CA VAL A 37 11.87 -18.46 17.01
C VAL A 37 12.35 -19.87 16.63
N GLU A 38 12.25 -20.83 17.56
CA GLU A 38 12.86 -22.17 17.46
C GLU A 38 12.36 -23.03 16.27
N ASP A 39 11.37 -22.55 15.49
CA ASP A 39 10.75 -23.23 14.35
C ASP A 39 11.14 -22.63 12.98
N LEU A 40 12.41 -22.28 12.76
CA LEU A 40 12.87 -21.86 11.43
C LEU A 40 12.98 -23.06 10.48
N PRO A 41 12.49 -22.96 9.22
CA PRO A 41 12.76 -23.96 8.21
C PRO A 41 14.27 -24.06 7.98
N GLU A 42 14.78 -25.27 7.79
CA GLU A 42 16.16 -25.48 7.35
C GLU A 42 16.43 -24.62 6.10
N ARG A 43 17.65 -24.07 5.98
CA ARG A 43 18.01 -23.18 4.86
C ARG A 43 17.63 -23.73 3.48
N ALA A 44 17.78 -25.04 3.28
CA ALA A 44 17.39 -25.73 2.06
C ALA A 44 15.87 -25.69 1.77
N VAL A 45 15.04 -25.67 2.82
CA VAL A 45 13.59 -25.51 2.73
C VAL A 45 13.23 -24.08 2.34
N ALA A 46 13.83 -23.08 2.97
CA ALA A 46 13.62 -21.67 2.61
C ALA A 46 14.01 -21.38 1.15
N GLU A 47 15.18 -21.83 0.71
CA GLU A 47 15.65 -21.67 -0.68
C GLU A 47 14.78 -22.40 -1.71
N ARG A 48 14.13 -23.50 -1.32
CA ARG A 48 13.16 -24.20 -2.17
C ARG A 48 11.86 -23.41 -2.27
N MET A 49 11.34 -22.94 -1.15
CA MET A 49 10.08 -22.17 -1.12
C MET A 49 10.20 -20.86 -1.92
N LEU A 50 11.34 -20.16 -1.82
CA LEU A 50 11.62 -18.97 -2.63
C LEU A 50 11.66 -19.29 -4.13
N ARG A 51 12.25 -20.43 -4.51
CA ARG A 51 12.24 -20.90 -5.91
C ARG A 51 10.86 -21.29 -6.41
N GLU A 52 10.04 -21.92 -5.57
CA GLU A 52 8.65 -22.26 -5.90
C GLU A 52 7.80 -21.00 -6.15
N ALA A 53 8.12 -19.89 -5.46
CA ALA A 53 7.40 -18.62 -5.56
C ALA A 53 8.06 -17.60 -6.51
N ASP A 54 9.09 -17.99 -7.27
CA ASP A 54 9.87 -17.14 -8.18
C ASP A 54 10.34 -15.82 -7.53
N CYS A 55 10.81 -15.90 -6.29
CA CYS A 55 11.17 -14.74 -5.48
C CYS A 55 12.64 -14.81 -5.05
N SER A 56 13.39 -13.71 -5.22
CA SER A 56 14.75 -13.60 -4.70
C SER A 56 14.75 -13.36 -3.18
N PRO A 57 15.85 -13.71 -2.47
CA PRO A 57 15.98 -13.42 -1.04
C PRO A 57 15.84 -11.92 -0.72
N GLU A 58 16.35 -11.05 -1.58
CA GLU A 58 16.27 -9.59 -1.42
C GLU A 58 14.83 -9.07 -1.58
N GLU A 59 14.08 -9.59 -2.56
CA GLU A 59 12.66 -9.28 -2.72
C GLU A 59 11.84 -9.81 -1.56
N ALA A 60 12.13 -11.01 -1.07
CA ALA A 60 11.47 -11.57 0.10
C ALA A 60 11.68 -10.69 1.34
N GLU A 61 12.91 -10.25 1.61
CA GLU A 61 13.21 -9.32 2.70
C GLU A 61 12.49 -7.98 2.53
N ALA A 62 12.45 -7.43 1.30
CA ALA A 62 11.74 -6.19 1.01
C ALA A 62 10.23 -6.31 1.24
N ILE A 63 9.62 -7.43 0.78
CA ILE A 63 8.21 -7.74 1.02
C ILE A 63 7.96 -7.86 2.51
N TYR A 64 8.77 -8.65 3.23
CA TYR A 64 8.65 -8.83 4.68
C TYR A 64 8.71 -7.50 5.43
N ARG A 65 9.66 -6.64 5.07
CA ARG A 65 9.79 -5.29 5.63
C ARG A 65 8.52 -4.48 5.43
N LEU A 66 7.97 -4.43 4.21
CA LEU A 66 6.79 -3.62 3.90
C LEU A 66 5.48 -4.18 4.45
N THR A 67 5.35 -5.51 4.58
CA THR A 67 4.10 -6.13 5.03
C THR A 67 4.03 -6.33 6.54
N SER A 68 5.18 -6.54 7.19
CA SER A 68 5.24 -6.98 8.58
C SER A 68 5.97 -6.01 9.51
N LEU A 69 6.95 -5.26 9.00
CA LEU A 69 7.77 -4.35 9.82
C LEU A 69 7.62 -2.87 9.45
N ALA A 70 6.76 -2.52 8.50
CA ALA A 70 6.69 -1.17 7.94
C ALA A 70 6.35 -0.12 9.01
N ALA A 71 7.23 0.88 9.11
CA ALA A 71 7.03 2.09 9.88
C ALA A 71 5.85 2.91 9.34
N LEU A 72 5.36 3.88 10.10
CA LEU A 72 4.20 4.67 9.70
C LEU A 72 4.45 5.43 8.39
N GLU A 73 5.66 5.95 8.23
CA GLU A 73 6.11 6.74 7.08
C GLU A 73 6.27 5.88 5.81
N GLU A 74 6.52 4.58 5.96
CA GLU A 74 6.74 3.65 4.84
C GLU A 74 5.42 3.09 4.27
N ARG A 75 4.31 3.21 5.02
CA ARG A 75 2.98 2.71 4.60
C ARG A 75 2.30 3.62 3.58
N PHE A 76 2.67 4.90 3.57
CA PHE A 76 1.97 5.91 2.80
C PHE A 76 2.96 6.71 1.97
N VAL A 77 2.84 6.60 0.66
CA VAL A 77 3.49 7.53 -0.27
C VAL A 77 2.44 8.52 -0.75
N ILE A 78 2.13 9.51 0.08
CA ILE A 78 1.18 10.59 -0.25
C ILE A 78 1.98 11.78 -0.77
N PRO A 79 1.97 12.06 -2.08
CA PRO A 79 2.68 13.21 -2.63
C PRO A 79 2.00 14.53 -2.21
N PRO A 80 2.75 15.64 -2.17
CA PRO A 80 2.15 16.96 -1.98
C PRO A 80 1.19 17.26 -3.15
N MET A 81 -0.04 17.69 -2.84
CA MET A 81 -1.05 17.96 -3.86
C MET A 81 -0.98 19.38 -4.44
N HIS A 82 -0.04 20.22 -3.96
CA HIS A 82 0.19 21.60 -4.45
C HIS A 82 -1.12 22.40 -4.66
N ARG A 83 -2.09 22.25 -3.74
CA ARG A 83 -3.44 22.82 -3.89
C ARG A 83 -3.38 24.35 -3.99
N GLU A 84 -2.46 24.94 -3.26
CA GLU A 84 -2.20 26.37 -3.17
C GLU A 84 -1.71 26.95 -4.50
N GLU A 85 -0.93 26.19 -5.27
CA GLU A 85 -0.49 26.59 -6.62
C GLU A 85 -1.67 26.59 -7.60
N ALA A 86 -2.54 25.58 -7.53
CA ALA A 86 -3.74 25.52 -8.35
C ALA A 86 -4.73 26.66 -8.01
N ILE A 87 -4.87 27.03 -6.74
CA ILE A 87 -5.71 28.15 -6.30
C ILE A 87 -5.11 29.48 -6.77
N ALA A 88 -3.79 29.67 -6.66
CA ALA A 88 -3.10 30.89 -7.08
C ALA A 88 -3.29 31.25 -8.56
N MET A 89 -3.64 30.27 -9.40
CA MET A 89 -3.99 30.51 -10.80
C MET A 89 -5.35 31.21 -10.98
N THR A 90 -6.23 31.15 -9.98
CA THR A 90 -7.60 31.68 -10.03
C THR A 90 -7.81 32.83 -9.05
N GLU A 91 -7.30 32.72 -7.82
CA GLU A 91 -7.51 33.70 -6.74
C GLU A 91 -6.37 33.63 -5.70
N ASP A 92 -6.34 34.58 -4.76
CA ASP A 92 -5.34 34.57 -3.68
C ASP A 92 -5.57 33.36 -2.73
N PRO A 93 -4.57 32.48 -2.54
CA PRO A 93 -4.70 31.31 -1.67
C PRO A 93 -5.02 31.64 -0.20
N LEU A 94 -4.57 32.78 0.31
CA LEU A 94 -4.85 33.21 1.68
C LEU A 94 -6.31 33.66 1.82
N GLU A 95 -6.85 34.36 0.82
CA GLU A 95 -8.28 34.73 0.79
C GLU A 95 -9.16 33.48 0.66
N HIS A 96 -8.80 32.53 -0.20
CA HIS A 96 -9.49 31.23 -0.32
C HIS A 96 -9.51 30.46 1.01
N LYS A 97 -8.37 30.42 1.70
CA LYS A 97 -8.26 29.75 3.01
C LYS A 97 -9.11 30.44 4.08
N GLN A 98 -9.24 31.77 4.04
CA GLN A 98 -10.10 32.51 4.97
C GLN A 98 -11.59 32.33 4.65
N GLY A 99 -11.96 32.24 3.38
CA GLY A 99 -13.35 32.12 2.93
C GLY A 99 -13.92 30.69 2.97
N THR A 100 -13.06 29.67 2.99
CA THR A 100 -13.47 28.26 3.05
C THR A 100 -13.70 27.77 4.49
N GLY A 101 -14.64 26.84 4.69
CA GLY A 101 -14.87 26.17 5.98
C GLY A 101 -15.99 26.75 6.87
N PHE A 102 -16.52 27.94 6.56
CA PHE A 102 -17.74 28.45 7.20
C PHE A 102 -18.96 28.18 6.31
N GLY A 103 -19.97 27.52 6.89
CA GLY A 103 -21.10 26.97 6.15
C GLY A 103 -22.06 28.01 5.58
N PHE A 104 -21.86 28.39 4.32
CA PHE A 104 -22.94 28.68 3.36
C PHE A 104 -22.51 28.17 1.97
N ILE A 105 -23.41 27.49 1.26
CA ILE A 105 -23.17 26.94 -0.10
C ILE A 105 -23.05 28.07 -1.17
N GLY A 106 -23.13 29.33 -0.74
CA GLY A 106 -22.83 30.50 -1.56
C GLY A 106 -22.25 31.63 -0.71
N PRO A 107 -21.61 32.64 -1.33
CA PRO A 107 -21.07 33.79 -0.61
C PRO A 107 -22.18 34.50 0.16
N PRO A 108 -21.91 35.06 1.35
CA PRO A 108 -22.90 35.80 2.13
C PRO A 108 -23.42 36.98 1.30
N ARG A 109 -24.70 36.96 0.92
CA ARG A 109 -25.35 38.10 0.29
C ARG A 109 -25.56 39.19 1.35
N ARG A 110 -24.89 40.33 1.19
CA ARG A 110 -25.17 41.53 1.97
C ARG A 110 -26.46 42.18 1.46
N GLY A 111 -27.42 42.38 2.37
CA GLY A 111 -28.60 43.23 2.17
C GLY A 111 -29.87 42.52 1.70
N LEU A 112 -30.76 42.25 2.66
CA LEU A 112 -32.13 42.79 2.78
C LEU A 112 -32.47 42.90 4.26
#